data_AF-A0A7X8QUD8-F1
#
_entry.id   AF-A0A7X8QUD8-F1
#
_cell.length_a   1.000
_cell.length_b   1.000
_cell.length_c   1.000
_cell.angle_alpha   90.00
_cell.angle_beta   90.00
_cell.angle_gamma   90.00
#
_symmetry.space_group_name_H-M   'P 1'
#
loop_
_entity.id
_entity.type
_entity.pdbx_description
1 polymer ?
#
loop_
_entity_poly.entity_id
_entity_poly.type
_entity_poly.pdbx_seq_one_letter_code
_entity_poly.pdbx_strand_id
1 'polypeptide(L)'
;MLFLIGIEKMNIEEQRQLLAQLQSFDSLLVIKEGAMDSALKAKHWITTKSAGLAQKAGKKVWQERLQELDRKSDWEVIGLQEIVENKIKELQMLKDYEVRAYLKEDIARLVGLPRNISSEDLSGTYFAHMAPQFKISNWEIMDPGILERKLYECCLEEQIDMIKKRLRKFNRDEEQEIKETLQKEIEALSHSEQEAMRQASGLDELTGTAVLKLFKTSSAVAIAQILITSSGFGAYLFLTTMIKAISLLLGITFSFGLYTGATTAMAFVLSPIFLGMFLVGGGGILWWQTRSKLNDYLIKAVFMAGKAKMAIEG
;
A
#
# COMPACT_ATOMS: atom_id res chain seq x y z
N MET A 1 1.40 -21.00 -8.09
CA MET A 1 0.22 -20.12 -7.91
C MET A 1 0.36 -18.89 -8.80
N LEU A 2 -0.77 -18.32 -9.22
CA LEU A 2 -0.80 -17.29 -10.27
C LEU A 2 -0.08 -16.00 -9.84
N PHE A 3 -0.10 -15.63 -8.56
CA PHE A 3 0.56 -14.40 -8.11
C PHE A 3 2.08 -14.46 -8.27
N LEU A 4 2.74 -15.58 -7.92
CA LEU A 4 4.19 -15.74 -8.12
C LEU A 4 4.54 -15.73 -9.62
N ILE A 5 3.73 -16.38 -10.46
CA ILE A 5 3.89 -16.33 -11.92
C ILE A 5 3.77 -14.87 -12.41
N GLY A 6 2.83 -14.12 -11.87
CA GLY A 6 2.68 -12.69 -12.15
C GLY A 6 3.93 -11.90 -11.79
N ILE A 7 4.54 -12.14 -10.62
CA ILE A 7 5.79 -11.48 -10.21
C ILE A 7 6.94 -11.85 -11.16
N GLU A 8 7.03 -13.10 -11.60
CA GLU A 8 8.04 -13.55 -12.56
C GLU A 8 7.87 -12.91 -13.94
N LYS A 9 6.63 -12.64 -14.35
CA LYS A 9 6.28 -11.95 -15.60
C LYS A 9 6.48 -10.44 -15.55
N MET A 10 6.69 -9.85 -14.38
CA MET A 10 7.01 -8.43 -14.28
C MET A 10 8.32 -8.13 -15.04
N ASN A 11 8.33 -7.02 -15.76
CA ASN A 11 9.57 -6.52 -16.36
C ASN A 11 10.54 -6.06 -15.25
N ILE A 12 11.79 -5.81 -15.62
CA ILE A 12 12.82 -5.53 -14.61
C ILE A 12 12.54 -4.25 -13.81
N GLU A 13 11.94 -3.24 -14.44
CA GLU A 13 11.60 -1.99 -13.76
C GLU A 13 10.45 -2.19 -12.77
N GLU A 14 9.45 -2.97 -13.15
CA GLU A 14 8.35 -3.37 -12.26
C GLU A 14 8.89 -4.14 -11.04
N GLN A 15 9.86 -5.05 -11.25
CA GLN A 15 10.52 -5.79 -10.17
C GLN A 15 11.37 -4.89 -9.27
N ARG A 16 12.08 -3.90 -9.83
CA ARG A 16 12.83 -2.90 -9.05
C ARG A 16 11.89 -2.05 -8.19
N GLN A 17 10.76 -1.62 -8.72
CA GLN A 17 9.77 -0.84 -7.98
C GLN A 17 9.19 -1.64 -6.81
N LEU A 18 8.81 -2.90 -7.04
CA LEU A 18 8.30 -3.76 -5.98
C LEU A 18 9.39 -4.01 -4.90
N LEU A 19 10.63 -4.26 -5.31
CA LEU A 19 11.76 -4.42 -4.40
C LEU A 19 12.04 -3.15 -3.59
N ALA A 20 12.00 -1.97 -4.23
CA ALA A 20 12.17 -0.68 -3.58
C ALA A 20 11.14 -0.47 -2.49
N GLN A 21 9.88 -0.80 -2.77
CA GLN A 21 8.80 -0.73 -1.79
C GLN A 21 9.12 -1.64 -0.61
N LEU A 22 9.40 -2.92 -0.84
CA LEU A 22 9.71 -3.87 0.25
C LEU A 22 10.85 -3.38 1.15
N GLN A 23 11.97 -2.94 0.55
CA GLN A 23 13.15 -2.53 1.31
C GLN A 23 13.02 -1.15 1.97
N SER A 24 12.11 -0.30 1.48
CA SER A 24 11.78 0.99 2.12
C SER A 24 11.05 0.81 3.45
N PHE A 25 10.34 -0.32 3.64
CA PHE A 25 9.68 -0.62 4.91
C PHE A 25 10.62 -1.17 5.97
N ASP A 26 11.61 -1.97 5.55
CA ASP A 26 12.64 -2.46 6.47
C ASP A 26 13.49 -1.30 7.02
N SER A 27 13.84 -0.31 6.20
CA SER A 27 14.59 0.86 6.66
C SER A 27 13.80 1.71 7.68
N LEU A 28 12.50 1.87 7.49
CA LEU A 28 11.60 2.55 8.43
C LEU A 28 11.48 1.81 9.77
N LEU A 29 11.40 0.48 9.73
CA LEU A 29 11.36 -0.36 10.94
C LEU A 29 12.65 -0.24 11.75
N VAL A 30 13.82 -0.26 11.09
CA VAL A 30 15.14 -0.13 11.73
C VAL A 30 15.32 1.24 12.38
N ILE A 31 14.88 2.33 11.73
CA ILE A 31 14.94 3.69 12.29
C ILE A 31 14.09 3.78 13.57
N LYS A 32 12.91 3.16 13.58
CA LYS A 32 12.01 3.16 14.74
C LYS A 32 12.53 2.28 15.89
N GLU A 33 13.12 1.13 15.59
CA GLU A 33 13.78 0.30 16.61
C GLU A 33 14.91 1.08 17.28
N GLY A 34 15.74 1.79 16.52
CA GLY A 34 16.78 2.67 17.07
C GLY A 34 16.24 3.82 17.94
N ALA A 35 15.10 4.41 17.57
CA ALA A 35 14.43 5.45 18.35
C ALA A 35 13.75 4.91 19.62
N MET A 36 13.06 3.76 19.55
CA MET A 36 12.43 3.11 20.69
C MET A 36 13.46 2.56 21.69
N ASP A 37 14.58 1.99 21.22
CA ASP A 37 15.67 1.54 22.07
C ASP A 37 16.32 2.71 22.83
N SER A 38 16.46 3.86 22.16
CA SER A 38 16.97 5.08 22.77
C SER A 38 16.00 5.62 23.84
N ALA A 39 14.70 5.58 23.59
CA ALA A 39 13.66 5.97 24.55
C ALA A 39 13.56 5.01 25.75
N LEU A 40 13.69 3.69 25.52
CA LEU A 40 13.70 2.67 26.57
C LEU A 40 14.98 2.75 27.41
N LYS A 41 16.15 2.97 26.79
CA LYS A 41 17.42 3.24 27.50
C LYS A 41 17.35 4.51 28.33
N ALA A 42 16.70 5.57 27.85
CA ALA A 42 16.47 6.79 28.63
C ALA A 42 15.56 6.54 29.85
N LYS A 43 14.49 5.74 29.68
CA LYS A 43 13.60 5.34 30.80
C LYS A 43 14.35 4.52 31.86
N HIS A 44 15.21 3.61 31.43
CA HIS A 44 16.05 2.78 32.32
C HIS A 44 17.16 3.57 33.04
N TRP A 45 17.74 4.57 32.38
CA TRP A 45 18.75 5.44 32.98
C TRP A 45 18.15 6.34 34.07
N ILE A 46 16.90 6.79 33.90
CA ILE A 46 16.17 7.54 34.93
C ILE A 46 15.85 6.64 36.11
N THR A 47 15.29 5.43 35.90
CA THR A 47 14.94 4.53 37.02
C THR A 47 16.13 4.04 37.84
N THR A 48 17.32 3.97 37.25
CA THR A 48 18.55 3.56 37.98
C THR A 48 19.34 4.71 38.58
N LYS A 49 19.09 5.98 38.20
CA LYS A 49 19.81 7.15 38.75
C LYS A 49 18.95 8.21 39.44
N SER A 50 17.62 8.07 39.51
CA SER A 50 16.72 9.12 40.03
C SER A 50 16.20 8.94 41.45
N ALA A 51 16.97 8.38 42.38
CA ALA A 51 16.62 8.48 43.81
C ALA A 51 17.06 9.83 44.44
N GLY A 52 18.01 10.57 43.83
CA GLY A 52 18.71 11.67 44.51
C GLY A 52 18.55 13.10 43.97
N LEU A 53 17.98 13.34 42.78
CA LEU A 53 18.12 14.66 42.12
C LEU A 53 16.84 15.20 41.43
N ALA A 54 15.65 14.75 41.84
CA ALA A 54 14.40 15.05 41.14
C ALA A 54 13.60 16.25 41.69
N GLN A 55 14.23 17.33 42.17
CA GLN A 55 13.45 18.49 42.66
C GLN A 55 13.69 19.84 41.98
N LYS A 56 14.68 20.01 41.09
CA LYS A 56 14.90 21.35 40.47
C LYS A 56 15.27 21.42 38.98
N ALA A 57 15.65 20.33 38.32
CA ALA A 57 16.06 20.38 36.91
C ALA A 57 15.06 19.76 35.91
N GLY A 58 13.95 19.19 36.40
CA GLY A 58 13.16 18.20 35.64
C GLY A 58 12.07 18.71 34.69
N LYS A 59 11.78 20.02 34.62
CA LYS A 59 10.71 20.52 33.72
C LYS A 59 11.21 21.15 32.43
N LYS A 60 12.29 21.94 32.48
CA LYS A 60 12.77 22.69 31.31
C LYS A 60 13.46 21.81 30.26
N VAL A 61 14.34 20.91 30.71
CA VAL A 61 15.02 19.93 29.83
C VAL A 61 14.03 18.92 29.23
N TRP A 62 12.99 18.56 29.97
CA TRP A 62 11.90 17.71 29.47
C TRP A 62 11.02 18.43 28.44
N GLN A 63 10.74 19.73 28.63
CA GLN A 63 9.97 20.52 27.65
C GLN A 63 10.76 20.80 26.37
N GLU A 64 12.04 21.13 26.47
CA GLU A 64 12.91 21.34 25.29
C GLU A 64 13.11 20.04 24.50
N ARG A 65 13.27 18.89 25.17
CA ARG A 65 13.41 17.59 24.50
C ARG A 65 12.09 17.00 24.01
N LEU A 66 10.96 17.31 24.66
CA LEU A 66 9.64 16.98 24.12
C LEU A 66 9.34 17.81 22.89
N GLN A 67 9.71 19.10 22.85
CA GLN A 67 9.62 19.92 21.64
C GLN A 67 10.57 19.43 20.53
N GLU A 68 11.74 18.91 20.88
CA GLU A 68 12.66 18.32 19.90
C GLU A 68 12.20 16.94 19.39
N LEU A 69 11.44 16.20 20.20
CA LEU A 69 10.73 14.98 19.80
C LEU A 69 9.47 15.28 18.99
N ASP A 70 8.69 16.30 19.35
CA ASP A 70 7.52 16.79 18.59
C ASP A 70 7.96 17.25 17.19
N ARG A 71 9.03 18.05 17.13
CA ARG A 71 9.68 18.49 15.88
C ARG A 71 10.31 17.33 15.09
N LYS A 72 10.61 16.20 15.75
CA LYS A 72 11.01 14.98 15.07
C LYS A 72 9.82 14.15 14.64
N SER A 73 8.68 14.17 15.33
CA SER A 73 7.44 13.49 14.94
C SER A 73 6.64 14.22 13.85
N ASP A 74 7.06 15.41 13.44
CA ASP A 74 6.70 16.06 12.17
C ASP A 74 7.30 15.32 10.95
N TRP A 75 7.30 13.98 10.95
CA TRP A 75 7.43 13.19 9.74
C TRP A 75 6.08 13.22 9.01
N GLU A 76 5.68 14.41 8.57
CA GLU A 76 4.62 14.57 7.60
C GLU A 76 5.03 13.80 6.33
N VAL A 77 4.07 13.07 5.76
CA VAL A 77 3.96 12.31 4.49
C VAL A 77 5.09 12.44 3.43
N ILE A 78 5.80 13.57 3.39
CA ILE A 78 6.97 13.90 2.57
C ILE A 78 8.12 12.88 2.72
N GLY A 79 8.35 12.32 3.91
CA GLY A 79 9.50 11.42 4.14
C GLY A 79 9.41 10.03 3.48
N LEU A 80 8.21 9.46 3.33
CA LEU A 80 8.04 8.09 2.82
C LEU A 80 8.28 8.02 1.31
N GLN A 81 7.83 9.03 0.57
CA GLN A 81 8.08 9.14 -0.85
C GLN A 81 9.58 9.28 -1.13
N GLU A 82 10.28 10.14 -0.40
CA GLU A 82 11.71 10.35 -0.55
C GLU A 82 12.50 9.06 -0.26
N ILE A 83 12.09 8.28 0.75
CA ILE A 83 12.71 6.98 1.05
C ILE A 83 12.55 6.01 -0.11
N VAL A 84 11.34 5.87 -0.68
CA VAL A 84 11.11 4.96 -1.80
C VAL A 84 11.87 5.42 -3.05
N GLU A 85 11.88 6.71 -3.35
CA GLU A 85 12.61 7.26 -4.50
C GLU A 85 14.13 7.08 -4.36
N ASN A 86 14.68 7.30 -3.17
CA ASN A 86 16.09 7.06 -2.91
C ASN A 86 16.42 5.57 -3.02
N LYS A 87 15.53 4.69 -2.55
CA LYS A 87 15.69 3.24 -2.72
C LYS A 87 15.67 2.84 -4.20
N ILE A 88 14.80 3.42 -5.01
CA ILE A 88 14.79 3.18 -6.46
C ILE A 88 16.14 3.57 -7.08
N LYS A 89 16.68 4.75 -6.74
CA LYS A 89 18.00 5.20 -7.22
C LYS A 89 19.12 4.23 -6.82
N GLU A 90 19.10 3.73 -5.58
CA GLU A 90 20.05 2.70 -5.13
C GLU A 90 19.94 1.41 -5.96
N LEU A 91 18.70 0.96 -6.23
CA LEU A 91 18.43 -0.28 -6.95
C LEU A 91 18.71 -0.18 -8.46
N GLN A 92 18.75 1.03 -9.03
CA GLN A 92 19.18 1.24 -10.42
C GLN A 92 20.65 0.84 -10.64
N MET A 93 21.46 0.82 -9.59
CA MET A 93 22.86 0.40 -9.65
C MET A 93 23.03 -1.12 -9.70
N LEU A 94 21.97 -1.88 -9.44
CA LEU A 94 21.98 -3.34 -9.44
C LEU A 94 21.75 -3.90 -10.84
N LYS A 95 22.42 -5.02 -11.13
CA LYS A 95 22.17 -5.80 -12.34
C LYS A 95 20.83 -6.52 -12.24
N ASP A 96 20.25 -6.82 -13.40
CA ASP A 96 18.91 -7.42 -13.48
C ASP A 96 18.77 -8.74 -12.71
N TYR A 97 19.80 -9.58 -12.69
CA TYR A 97 19.78 -10.83 -11.93
C TYR A 97 19.82 -10.59 -10.41
N GLU A 98 20.43 -9.50 -9.96
CA GLU A 98 20.53 -9.13 -8.54
C GLU A 98 19.18 -8.65 -8.03
N VAL A 99 18.48 -7.82 -8.82
CA VAL A 99 17.10 -7.41 -8.52
C VAL A 99 16.18 -8.62 -8.37
N ARG A 100 16.23 -9.56 -9.31
CA ARG A 100 15.42 -10.80 -9.24
C ARG A 100 15.75 -11.65 -8.03
N ALA A 101 17.04 -11.79 -7.73
CA ALA A 101 17.52 -12.54 -6.58
C ALA A 101 17.05 -11.93 -5.25
N TYR A 102 17.21 -10.61 -5.07
CA TYR A 102 16.78 -9.91 -3.87
C TYR A 102 15.26 -9.89 -3.73
N LEU A 103 14.52 -9.69 -4.82
CA LEU A 103 13.07 -9.73 -4.79
C LEU A 103 12.56 -11.11 -4.34
N LYS A 104 13.10 -12.20 -4.89
CA LYS A 104 12.73 -13.55 -4.44
C LYS A 104 13.06 -13.76 -2.95
N GLU A 105 14.22 -13.28 -2.51
CA GLU A 105 14.65 -13.40 -1.12
C GLU A 105 13.74 -12.62 -0.16
N ASP A 106 13.42 -11.37 -0.48
CA ASP A 106 12.60 -10.51 0.36
C ASP A 106 11.14 -11.02 0.41
N ILE A 107 10.59 -11.52 -0.71
CA ILE A 107 9.27 -12.18 -0.75
C ILE A 107 9.24 -13.40 0.19
N ALA A 108 10.27 -14.26 0.17
CA ALA A 108 10.33 -15.41 1.07
C ALA A 108 10.46 -14.97 2.53
N ARG A 109 11.27 -13.93 2.80
CA ARG A 109 11.51 -13.39 4.15
C ARG A 109 10.23 -12.85 4.79
N LEU A 110 9.33 -12.25 4.01
CA LEU A 110 8.04 -11.74 4.51
C LEU A 110 7.22 -12.81 5.25
N VAL A 111 7.29 -14.06 4.81
CA VAL A 111 6.59 -15.19 5.45
C VAL A 111 7.51 -16.09 6.26
N GLY A 112 8.71 -15.61 6.60
CA GLY A 112 9.67 -16.32 7.45
C GLY A 112 10.34 -17.52 6.78
N LEU A 113 10.36 -17.58 5.44
CA LEU A 113 10.92 -18.69 4.68
C LEU A 113 12.33 -18.37 4.13
N PRO A 114 13.18 -19.40 3.93
CA PRO A 114 14.50 -19.22 3.34
C PRO A 114 14.43 -19.01 1.82
N ARG A 115 15.52 -18.47 1.24
CA ARG A 115 15.61 -18.12 -0.19
C ARG A 115 15.45 -19.28 -1.17
N ASN A 116 15.80 -20.49 -0.76
CA ASN A 116 15.76 -21.71 -1.60
C ASN A 116 14.43 -22.47 -1.52
N ILE A 117 13.37 -21.83 -1.05
CA ILE A 117 12.04 -22.43 -0.94
C ILE A 117 11.40 -22.67 -2.32
N SER A 118 10.58 -23.72 -2.41
CA SER A 118 9.78 -23.99 -3.60
C SER A 118 8.67 -22.95 -3.77
N SER A 119 8.24 -22.70 -5.01
CA SER A 119 7.13 -21.77 -5.28
C SER A 119 5.80 -22.26 -4.68
N GLU A 120 5.64 -23.58 -4.53
CA GLU A 120 4.46 -24.20 -3.93
C GLU A 120 4.41 -23.94 -2.42
N ASP A 121 5.50 -24.22 -1.71
CA ASP A 121 5.59 -23.97 -0.26
C ASP A 121 5.48 -22.48 0.06
N LEU A 122 6.11 -21.63 -0.76
CA LEU A 122 6.01 -20.17 -0.63
C LEU A 122 4.56 -19.71 -0.78
N SER A 123 3.86 -20.20 -1.79
CA SER A 123 2.45 -19.84 -2.02
C SER A 123 1.55 -20.35 -0.90
N GLY A 124 1.74 -21.60 -0.47
CA GLY A 124 0.99 -22.21 0.62
C GLY A 124 1.15 -21.42 1.92
N THR A 125 2.37 -20.97 2.22
CA THR A 125 2.65 -20.16 3.42
C THR A 125 1.99 -18.78 3.33
N TYR A 126 2.01 -18.14 2.16
CA TYR A 126 1.26 -16.90 1.91
C TYR A 126 -0.25 -17.08 2.16
N PHE A 127 -0.84 -18.17 1.67
CA PHE A 127 -2.26 -18.44 1.84
C PHE A 127 -2.62 -18.75 3.29
N ALA A 128 -1.80 -19.56 3.96
CA ALA A 128 -1.94 -19.87 5.38
C ALA A 128 -1.83 -18.62 6.26
N HIS A 129 -1.02 -17.64 5.85
CA HIS A 129 -0.91 -16.36 6.54
C HIS A 129 -2.15 -15.48 6.37
N MET A 130 -2.72 -15.41 5.17
CA MET A 130 -3.81 -14.49 4.84
C MET A 130 -5.21 -15.04 5.13
N ALA A 131 -5.46 -16.33 4.88
CA ALA A 131 -6.80 -16.91 4.97
C ALA A 131 -7.47 -16.78 6.35
N PRO A 132 -6.74 -16.95 7.48
CA PRO A 132 -7.30 -16.72 8.81
C PRO A 132 -7.69 -15.26 9.06
N GLN A 133 -6.95 -14.29 8.49
CA GLN A 133 -7.22 -12.86 8.66
C GLN A 133 -8.57 -12.47 8.04
N PHE A 134 -8.92 -13.11 6.93
CA PHE A 134 -10.20 -12.92 6.24
C PHE A 134 -11.29 -13.91 6.70
N LYS A 135 -11.01 -14.72 7.73
CA LYS A 135 -11.93 -15.73 8.27
C LYS A 135 -12.46 -16.69 7.19
N ILE A 136 -11.61 -17.07 6.23
CA ILE A 136 -11.99 -18.02 5.18
C ILE A 136 -12.04 -19.42 5.80
N SER A 137 -13.25 -19.97 5.95
CA SER A 137 -13.43 -21.35 6.44
C SER A 137 -12.90 -22.39 5.45
N ASN A 138 -12.41 -23.52 5.97
CA ASN A 138 -11.96 -24.68 5.20
C ASN A 138 -10.86 -24.36 4.16
N TRP A 139 -10.06 -23.31 4.40
CA TRP A 139 -9.00 -22.90 3.48
C TRP A 139 -7.93 -23.99 3.28
N GLU A 140 -7.68 -24.81 4.31
CA GLU A 140 -6.67 -25.90 4.28
C GLU A 140 -6.99 -27.01 3.28
N ILE A 141 -8.28 -27.22 2.97
CA ILE A 141 -8.76 -28.27 2.06
C ILE A 141 -9.31 -27.70 0.75
N MET A 142 -9.24 -26.38 0.56
CA MET A 142 -9.73 -25.71 -0.63
C MET A 142 -8.76 -25.91 -1.79
N ASP A 143 -9.28 -26.03 -3.01
CA ASP A 143 -8.44 -25.98 -4.20
C ASP A 143 -7.58 -24.70 -4.18
N PRO A 144 -6.25 -24.79 -4.37
CA PRO A 144 -5.36 -23.64 -4.28
C PRO A 144 -5.72 -22.49 -5.21
N GLY A 145 -6.25 -22.78 -6.41
CA GLY A 145 -6.66 -21.74 -7.37
C GLY A 145 -7.93 -21.02 -6.93
N ILE A 146 -8.89 -21.75 -6.33
CA ILE A 146 -10.10 -21.16 -5.72
C ILE A 146 -9.72 -20.30 -4.51
N LEU A 147 -8.85 -20.80 -3.64
CA LEU A 147 -8.38 -20.07 -2.46
C LEU A 147 -7.66 -18.79 -2.86
N GLU A 148 -6.77 -18.88 -3.85
CA GLU A 148 -6.05 -17.72 -4.39
C GLU A 148 -7.01 -16.65 -4.93
N ARG A 149 -8.05 -17.04 -5.67
CA ARG A 149 -9.06 -16.09 -6.18
C ARG A 149 -9.81 -15.41 -5.03
N LYS A 150 -10.27 -16.20 -4.05
CA LYS A 150 -11.01 -15.68 -2.89
C LYS A 150 -10.16 -14.74 -2.04
N LEU A 151 -8.88 -15.05 -1.85
CA LEU A 151 -7.94 -14.18 -1.17
C LEU A 151 -7.75 -12.85 -1.91
N TYR A 152 -7.71 -12.89 -3.24
CA TYR A 152 -7.61 -11.69 -4.07
C TYR A 152 -8.85 -10.81 -3.95
N GLU A 153 -10.05 -11.40 -3.99
CA GLU A 153 -11.32 -10.72 -3.72
C GLU A 153 -11.30 -10.04 -2.34
N CYS A 154 -10.98 -10.79 -1.28
CA CYS A 154 -10.94 -10.24 0.07
C CYS A 154 -9.91 -9.11 0.25
N CYS A 155 -8.73 -9.23 -0.39
CA CYS A 155 -7.73 -8.17 -0.37
C CYS A 155 -8.27 -6.90 -1.06
N LEU A 156 -8.83 -7.02 -2.26
CA LEU A 156 -9.41 -5.88 -2.98
C LEU A 156 -10.54 -5.21 -2.18
N GLU A 157 -11.42 -6.00 -1.58
CA GLU A 157 -12.52 -5.52 -0.74
C GLU A 157 -12.02 -4.71 0.46
N GLU A 158 -11.01 -5.22 1.18
CA GLU A 158 -10.40 -4.53 2.33
C GLU A 158 -9.87 -3.15 1.90
N GLN A 159 -9.17 -3.08 0.77
CA GLN A 159 -8.59 -1.83 0.26
C GLN A 159 -9.64 -0.81 -0.18
N ILE A 160 -10.66 -1.26 -0.90
CA ILE A 160 -11.76 -0.37 -1.32
C ILE A 160 -12.50 0.16 -0.09
N ASP A 161 -12.74 -0.67 0.93
CA ASP A 161 -13.41 -0.22 2.15
C ASP A 161 -12.57 0.82 2.92
N MET A 162 -11.25 0.66 2.96
CA MET A 162 -10.34 1.66 3.53
C MET A 162 -10.44 3.01 2.79
N ILE A 163 -10.43 3.03 1.45
CA ILE A 163 -10.59 4.25 0.65
C ILE A 163 -11.96 4.88 0.94
N LYS A 164 -13.03 4.09 0.89
CA LYS A 164 -14.39 4.56 1.16
C LYS A 164 -14.54 5.14 2.57
N LYS A 165 -13.90 4.55 3.57
CA LYS A 165 -13.89 5.07 4.95
C LYS A 165 -13.23 6.45 5.04
N ARG A 166 -12.20 6.72 4.24
CA ARG A 166 -11.59 8.06 4.16
C ARG A 166 -12.49 9.05 3.41
N LEU A 167 -13.00 8.67 2.24
CA LEU A 167 -13.89 9.51 1.44
C LEU A 167 -15.13 9.96 2.22
N ARG A 168 -15.63 9.13 3.14
CA ARG A 168 -16.74 9.48 4.04
C ARG A 168 -16.41 10.59 5.05
N LYS A 169 -15.14 10.90 5.28
CA LYS A 169 -14.69 11.98 6.18
C LYS A 169 -14.57 13.33 5.47
N PHE A 170 -14.66 13.38 4.16
CA PHE A 170 -14.52 14.61 3.41
C PHE A 170 -15.72 15.53 3.58
N ASN A 171 -15.44 16.82 3.70
CA ASN A 171 -16.41 17.88 3.72
C ASN A 171 -16.93 18.18 2.30
N ARG A 172 -17.84 19.15 2.17
CA ARG A 172 -18.47 19.47 0.88
C ARG A 172 -17.49 20.04 -0.14
N ASP A 173 -16.51 20.82 0.31
CA ASP A 173 -15.52 21.46 -0.55
C ASP A 173 -14.52 20.42 -1.06
N GLU A 174 -14.03 19.54 -0.18
CA GLU A 174 -13.20 18.39 -0.55
C GLU A 174 -13.94 17.44 -1.52
N GLU A 175 -15.23 17.20 -1.29
CA GLU A 175 -16.04 16.39 -2.21
C GLU A 175 -16.20 17.05 -3.59
N GLN A 176 -16.31 18.38 -3.64
CA GLN A 176 -16.41 19.12 -4.90
C GLN A 176 -15.08 19.10 -5.66
N GLU A 177 -13.96 19.30 -4.97
CA GLU A 177 -12.63 19.27 -5.57
C GLU A 177 -12.29 17.89 -6.16
N ILE A 178 -12.71 16.79 -5.52
CA ILE A 178 -12.56 15.44 -6.11
C ILE A 178 -13.40 15.28 -7.37
N LYS A 179 -14.63 15.79 -7.40
CA LYS A 179 -15.47 15.70 -8.61
C LYS A 179 -14.82 16.42 -9.77
N GLU A 180 -14.29 17.62 -9.53
CA GLU A 180 -13.60 18.41 -10.54
C GLU A 180 -12.29 17.76 -11.00
N THR A 181 -11.54 17.19 -10.07
CA THR A 181 -10.29 16.47 -10.39
C THR A 181 -10.59 15.20 -11.17
N LEU A 182 -11.59 14.41 -10.76
CA LEU A 182 -12.06 13.24 -11.52
C LEU A 182 -12.51 13.64 -12.92
N GLN A 183 -13.24 14.75 -13.06
CA GLN A 183 -13.69 15.24 -14.35
C GLN A 183 -12.50 15.54 -15.27
N LYS A 184 -11.49 16.27 -14.77
CA LYS A 184 -10.26 16.58 -15.52
C LYS A 184 -9.50 15.32 -15.92
N GLU A 185 -9.37 14.36 -15.02
CA GLU A 185 -8.67 13.11 -15.30
C GLU A 185 -9.41 12.27 -16.35
N ILE A 186 -10.75 12.21 -16.28
CA ILE A 186 -11.57 11.53 -17.29
C ILE A 186 -11.44 12.21 -18.66
N GLU A 187 -11.47 13.55 -18.72
CA GLU A 187 -11.34 14.32 -19.95
C GLU A 187 -9.95 14.21 -20.58
N ALA A 188 -8.92 13.94 -19.77
CA ALA A 188 -7.56 13.71 -20.26
C ALA A 188 -7.36 12.33 -20.90
N LEU A 189 -8.27 11.38 -20.65
CA LEU A 189 -8.24 10.05 -21.30
C LEU A 189 -8.65 10.17 -22.77
N SER A 190 -8.05 9.36 -23.64
CA SER A 190 -8.49 9.19 -25.02
C SER A 190 -9.92 8.61 -25.08
N HIS A 191 -10.61 8.80 -26.21
CA HIS A 191 -11.95 8.24 -26.40
C HIS A 191 -12.00 6.72 -26.19
N SER A 192 -10.98 5.99 -26.63
CA SER A 192 -10.89 4.53 -26.40
C SER A 192 -10.75 4.16 -24.92
N GLU A 193 -10.01 4.97 -24.15
CA GLU A 193 -9.81 4.76 -22.72
C GLU A 193 -11.08 5.11 -21.93
N GLN A 194 -11.76 6.19 -22.30
CA GLN A 194 -13.07 6.56 -21.73
C GLN A 194 -14.09 5.45 -21.98
N GLU A 195 -14.16 4.90 -23.19
CA GLU A 195 -15.10 3.82 -23.50
C GLU A 195 -14.77 2.54 -22.73
N ALA A 196 -13.49 2.19 -22.58
CA ALA A 196 -13.07 1.05 -21.75
C ALA A 196 -13.47 1.24 -20.29
N MET A 197 -13.24 2.43 -19.71
CA MET A 197 -13.64 2.75 -18.34
C MET A 197 -15.16 2.77 -18.17
N ARG A 198 -15.90 3.25 -19.17
CA ARG A 198 -17.37 3.27 -19.19
C ARG A 198 -17.94 1.85 -19.18
N GLN A 199 -17.43 0.99 -20.06
CA GLN A 199 -17.82 -0.43 -20.12
C GLN A 199 -17.49 -1.18 -18.83
N ALA A 200 -16.31 -0.92 -18.24
CA ALA A 200 -15.91 -1.53 -16.99
C ALA A 200 -16.78 -1.10 -15.80
N SER A 201 -17.05 0.20 -15.68
CA SER A 201 -17.82 0.76 -14.56
C SER A 201 -19.33 0.56 -14.68
N GLY A 202 -19.83 0.24 -15.88
CA GLY A 202 -21.26 0.11 -16.16
C GLY A 202 -22.01 1.45 -16.08
N LEU A 203 -21.31 2.58 -16.20
CA LEU A 203 -21.89 3.91 -16.19
C LEU A 203 -22.40 4.30 -17.58
N ASP A 204 -23.60 4.87 -17.66
CA ASP A 204 -24.12 5.42 -18.92
C ASP A 204 -23.33 6.65 -19.36
N GLU A 205 -23.01 7.53 -18.40
CA GLU A 205 -22.21 8.74 -18.60
C GLU A 205 -20.95 8.72 -17.72
N LEU A 206 -19.79 8.91 -18.35
CA LEU A 206 -18.51 8.96 -17.66
C LEU A 206 -18.20 10.38 -17.20
N THR A 207 -18.73 10.76 -16.04
CA THR A 207 -18.46 12.08 -15.41
C THR A 207 -17.84 11.90 -14.02
N GLY A 208 -17.12 12.91 -13.54
CA GLY A 208 -16.53 12.89 -12.21
C GLY A 208 -17.58 12.71 -11.10
N THR A 209 -18.79 13.24 -11.30
CA THR A 209 -19.92 13.04 -10.39
C THR A 209 -20.44 11.60 -10.41
N ALA A 210 -20.63 11.01 -11.59
CA ALA A 210 -21.12 9.63 -11.71
C ALA A 210 -20.12 8.63 -11.11
N VAL A 211 -18.83 8.81 -11.40
CA VAL A 211 -17.73 7.98 -10.90
C VAL A 211 -17.61 8.07 -9.38
N LEU A 212 -17.63 9.28 -8.81
CA LEU A 212 -17.57 9.44 -7.35
C LEU A 212 -18.82 8.86 -6.67
N LYS A 213 -20.00 9.07 -7.27
CA LYS A 213 -21.26 8.54 -6.74
C LYS A 213 -21.22 7.02 -6.70
N LEU A 214 -20.87 6.36 -7.82
CA LEU A 214 -20.71 4.90 -7.90
C LEU A 214 -19.79 4.40 -6.78
N PHE A 215 -18.62 5.02 -6.63
CA PHE A 215 -17.64 4.60 -5.63
C PHE A 215 -18.12 4.81 -4.19
N LYS A 216 -18.86 5.89 -3.90
CA LYS A 216 -19.40 6.16 -2.56
C LYS A 216 -20.58 5.24 -2.22
N THR A 217 -21.49 5.00 -3.15
CA THR A 217 -22.76 4.30 -2.88
C THR A 217 -22.67 2.78 -3.00
N SER A 218 -21.85 2.24 -3.91
CA SER A 218 -21.70 0.79 -4.09
C SER A 218 -20.98 0.15 -2.91
N SER A 219 -21.23 -1.12 -2.59
CA SER A 219 -20.45 -1.82 -1.56
C SER A 219 -18.99 -2.04 -2.02
N ALA A 220 -18.07 -2.24 -1.07
CA ALA A 220 -16.68 -2.57 -1.41
C ALA A 220 -16.60 -3.87 -2.24
N VAL A 221 -17.43 -4.87 -1.88
CA VAL A 221 -17.64 -6.11 -2.62
C VAL A 221 -18.06 -5.84 -4.07
N ALA A 222 -19.04 -4.96 -4.30
CA ALA A 222 -19.52 -4.66 -5.65
C ALA A 222 -18.43 -4.00 -6.51
N ILE A 223 -17.64 -3.09 -5.93
CA ILE A 223 -16.52 -2.45 -6.64
C ILE A 223 -15.40 -3.47 -6.89
N ALA A 224 -15.09 -4.33 -5.94
CA ALA A 224 -14.10 -5.40 -6.12
C ALA A 224 -14.51 -6.33 -7.27
N GLN A 225 -15.79 -6.69 -7.33
CA GLN A 225 -16.32 -7.52 -8.41
C GLN A 225 -16.16 -6.83 -9.78
N ILE A 226 -16.50 -5.55 -9.88
CA ILE A 226 -16.26 -4.75 -11.09
C ILE A 226 -14.80 -4.86 -11.51
N LEU A 227 -13.85 -4.70 -10.59
CA LEU A 227 -12.42 -4.74 -10.88
C LEU A 227 -11.91 -6.12 -11.31
N ILE A 228 -12.56 -7.18 -10.86
CA ILE A 228 -12.17 -8.57 -11.17
C ILE A 228 -12.79 -9.04 -12.49
N THR A 229 -14.02 -8.62 -12.80
CA THR A 229 -14.76 -9.12 -13.96
C THR A 229 -14.66 -8.25 -15.21
N SER A 230 -14.35 -6.96 -15.06
CA SER A 230 -14.17 -6.09 -16.23
C SER A 230 -12.83 -6.37 -16.92
N SER A 231 -12.75 -6.06 -18.22
CA SER A 231 -11.49 -6.17 -18.95
C SER A 231 -10.41 -5.37 -18.20
N GLY A 232 -9.26 -6.01 -17.95
CA GLY A 232 -8.26 -5.51 -16.98
C GLY A 232 -7.84 -4.06 -17.21
N PHE A 233 -7.90 -3.58 -18.46
CA PHE A 233 -7.58 -2.20 -18.81
C PHE A 233 -8.64 -1.16 -18.36
N GLY A 234 -9.94 -1.42 -18.56
CA GLY A 234 -10.99 -0.49 -18.13
C GLY A 234 -11.10 -0.43 -16.60
N ALA A 235 -10.94 -1.58 -15.94
CA ALA A 235 -10.84 -1.71 -14.48
C ALA A 235 -9.67 -0.89 -13.92
N TYR A 236 -8.51 -1.02 -14.56
CA TYR A 236 -7.29 -0.31 -14.25
C TYR A 236 -7.47 1.21 -14.36
N LEU A 237 -8.03 1.69 -15.48
CA LEU A 237 -8.31 3.11 -15.68
C LEU A 237 -9.27 3.66 -14.62
N PHE A 238 -10.34 2.92 -14.31
CA PHE A 238 -11.30 3.34 -13.29
C PHE A 238 -10.62 3.55 -11.93
N LEU A 239 -9.85 2.56 -11.50
CA LEU A 239 -9.19 2.58 -10.20
C LEU A 239 -8.08 3.64 -10.12
N THR A 240 -7.22 3.72 -11.14
CA THR A 240 -6.11 4.68 -11.16
C THR A 240 -6.60 6.13 -11.23
N THR A 241 -7.65 6.39 -12.02
CA THR A 241 -8.30 7.72 -12.08
C THR A 241 -8.85 8.13 -10.73
N MET A 242 -9.57 7.22 -10.05
CA MET A 242 -10.11 7.46 -8.72
C MET A 242 -9.01 7.80 -7.73
N ILE A 243 -7.99 6.95 -7.66
CA ILE A 243 -6.89 7.16 -6.73
C ILE A 243 -6.11 8.43 -7.04
N LYS A 244 -5.81 8.71 -8.31
CA LYS A 244 -5.09 9.92 -8.69
C LYS A 244 -5.84 11.17 -8.25
N ALA A 245 -7.16 11.21 -8.44
CA ALA A 245 -7.98 12.32 -8.00
C ALA A 245 -7.95 12.53 -6.47
N ILE A 246 -8.03 11.44 -5.69
CA ILE A 246 -7.98 11.58 -4.23
C ILE A 246 -6.56 11.90 -3.74
N SER A 247 -5.53 11.39 -4.42
CA SER A 247 -4.13 11.65 -4.10
C SER A 247 -3.78 13.12 -4.29
N LEU A 248 -4.24 13.72 -5.40
CA LEU A 248 -4.08 15.14 -5.68
C LEU A 248 -4.74 16.01 -4.61
N LEU A 249 -5.98 15.68 -4.20
CA LEU A 249 -6.67 16.40 -3.13
C LEU A 249 -5.92 16.33 -1.79
N LEU A 250 -5.33 15.18 -1.47
CA LEU A 250 -4.58 15.02 -0.23
C LEU A 250 -3.16 15.62 -0.29
N GLY A 251 -2.77 16.26 -1.41
CA GLY A 251 -1.43 16.78 -1.61
C GLY A 251 -0.35 15.69 -1.69
N ILE A 252 -0.75 14.44 -1.92
CA ILE A 252 0.15 13.30 -2.04
C ILE A 252 0.46 13.13 -3.52
N THR A 253 1.50 13.81 -4.01
CA THR A 253 1.95 13.69 -5.41
C THR A 253 2.97 12.57 -5.54
N PHE A 254 2.59 11.43 -6.11
CA PHE A 254 3.55 10.38 -6.42
C PHE A 254 4.45 10.81 -7.59
N SER A 255 5.75 10.52 -7.51
CA SER A 255 6.61 10.69 -8.68
C SER A 255 6.19 9.72 -9.78
N PHE A 256 6.18 10.21 -11.02
CA PHE A 256 5.79 9.45 -12.21
C PHE A 256 6.44 8.07 -12.30
N GLY A 257 7.69 7.96 -11.81
CA GLY A 257 8.48 6.74 -11.74
C GLY A 257 7.95 5.63 -10.82
N LEU A 258 7.01 5.90 -9.91
CA LEU A 258 6.45 4.89 -8.98
C LEU A 258 5.31 4.06 -9.58
N TYR A 259 4.70 4.53 -10.68
CA TYR A 259 3.49 3.95 -11.28
C TYR A 259 3.56 3.91 -12.82
N THR A 260 4.76 3.95 -13.40
CA THR A 260 4.95 3.88 -14.87
C THR A 260 4.48 2.56 -15.49
N GLY A 261 4.41 1.47 -14.70
CA GLY A 261 3.80 0.21 -15.12
C GLY A 261 2.36 0.12 -14.63
N ALA A 262 1.40 -0.21 -15.49
CA ALA A 262 -0.01 -0.37 -15.10
C ALA A 262 -0.17 -1.37 -13.93
N THR A 263 0.60 -2.44 -13.95
CA THR A 263 0.62 -3.45 -12.88
C THR A 263 1.18 -2.90 -11.57
N THR A 264 2.32 -2.21 -11.61
CA THR A 264 2.96 -1.69 -10.39
C THR A 264 2.25 -0.48 -9.84
N ALA A 265 1.65 0.35 -10.70
CA ALA A 265 0.72 1.39 -10.33
C ALA A 265 -0.45 0.80 -9.55
N MET A 266 -1.15 -0.18 -10.12
CA MET A 266 -2.30 -0.81 -9.48
C MET A 266 -1.91 -1.50 -8.17
N ALA A 267 -0.79 -2.21 -8.15
CA ALA A 267 -0.25 -2.88 -6.97
C ALA A 267 0.15 -1.92 -5.85
N PHE A 268 0.82 -0.83 -6.20
CA PHE A 268 1.25 0.21 -5.27
C PHE A 268 0.07 0.99 -4.74
N VAL A 269 -0.86 1.38 -5.61
CA VAL A 269 -2.09 2.09 -5.27
C VAL A 269 -3.01 1.25 -4.39
N LEU A 270 -3.13 -0.04 -4.70
CA LEU A 270 -3.81 -1.01 -3.86
C LEU A 270 -2.92 -1.51 -2.73
N SER A 271 -1.70 -1.01 -2.57
CA SER A 271 -0.87 -1.43 -1.45
C SER A 271 -1.42 -0.78 -0.18
N PRO A 272 -1.39 -1.49 0.95
CA PRO A 272 -1.76 -0.88 2.22
C PRO A 272 -0.81 0.23 2.66
N ILE A 273 0.34 0.37 2.00
CA ILE A 273 1.32 1.45 2.16
C ILE A 273 0.77 2.74 1.59
N PHE A 274 0.28 2.72 0.35
CA PHE A 274 -0.42 3.85 -0.26
C PHE A 274 -1.59 4.29 0.63
N LEU A 275 -2.37 3.32 1.11
CA LEU A 275 -3.49 3.60 2.02
C LEU A 275 -3.05 4.04 3.42
N GLY A 276 -1.88 3.58 3.87
CA GLY A 276 -1.26 4.03 5.10
C GLY A 276 -0.83 5.49 5.03
N MET A 277 -0.17 5.88 3.94
CA MET A 277 0.18 7.28 3.67
C MET A 277 -1.07 8.15 3.52
N PHE A 278 -2.10 7.63 2.86
CA PHE A 278 -3.41 8.26 2.71
C PHE A 278 -4.17 8.45 4.04
N LEU A 279 -3.97 7.55 5.01
CA LEU A 279 -4.53 7.65 6.36
C LEU A 279 -3.69 8.54 7.29
N VAL A 280 -2.36 8.52 7.15
CA VAL A 280 -1.41 9.32 7.94
C VAL A 280 -1.43 10.79 7.50
N GLY A 281 -1.49 11.07 6.20
CA GLY A 281 -1.67 12.43 5.65
C GLY A 281 -2.97 13.12 6.04
N GLY A 282 -3.84 12.40 6.73
CA GLY A 282 -5.09 12.89 7.27
C GLY A 282 -5.13 13.15 8.78
N GLY A 283 -3.97 13.25 9.45
CA GLY A 283 -3.88 13.54 10.89
C GLY A 283 -3.98 12.31 11.81
N GLY A 284 -3.71 11.11 11.30
CA GLY A 284 -3.84 9.85 12.04
C GLY A 284 -2.52 9.34 12.64
N ILE A 285 -1.93 10.04 13.61
CA ILE A 285 -0.67 9.65 14.29
C ILE A 285 -0.79 8.31 15.07
N LEU A 286 -2.01 7.80 15.29
CA LEU A 286 -2.25 6.63 16.15
C LEU A 286 -1.91 5.25 15.55
N TRP A 287 -1.47 5.16 14.30
CA TRP A 287 -1.50 3.88 13.56
C TRP A 287 -0.23 3.01 13.69
N TRP A 288 0.86 3.55 14.21
CA TRP A 288 2.19 2.96 14.01
C TRP A 288 2.64 1.91 15.04
N GLN A 289 1.78 1.44 15.96
CA GLN A 289 2.21 0.62 17.10
C GLN A 289 2.42 -0.90 16.85
N THR A 290 2.50 -1.41 15.61
CA THR A 290 2.67 -2.88 15.45
C THR A 290 3.45 -3.31 14.21
N ARG A 291 4.61 -3.96 14.42
CA ARG A 291 5.46 -4.59 13.37
C ARG A 291 4.73 -5.71 12.62
N SER A 292 3.84 -6.44 13.29
CA SER A 292 3.06 -7.53 12.67
C SER A 292 2.10 -7.03 11.58
N LYS A 293 1.38 -5.95 11.85
CA LYS A 293 0.45 -5.35 10.88
C LYS A 293 1.17 -4.88 9.61
N LEU A 294 2.38 -4.36 9.74
CA LEU A 294 3.16 -3.93 8.58
C LEU A 294 3.59 -5.12 7.70
N ASN A 295 4.03 -6.21 8.32
CA ASN A 295 4.37 -7.42 7.58
C ASN A 295 3.14 -8.01 6.86
N ASP A 296 1.98 -8.05 7.52
CA ASP A 296 0.71 -8.47 6.92
C ASP A 296 0.38 -7.65 5.67
N TYR A 297 0.66 -6.35 5.73
CA TYR A 297 0.44 -5.44 4.62
C TYR A 297 1.39 -5.65 3.44
N LEU A 298 2.67 -5.91 3.70
CA LEU A 298 3.65 -6.23 2.66
C LEU A 298 3.32 -7.55 1.96
N ILE A 299 2.90 -8.55 2.73
CA ILE A 299 2.43 -9.85 2.21
C ILE A 299 1.26 -9.63 1.25
N LYS A 300 0.23 -8.87 1.67
CA LYS A 300 -0.92 -8.55 0.82
C LYS A 300 -0.51 -7.75 -0.42
N ALA A 301 0.41 -6.78 -0.30
CA ALA A 301 0.88 -5.97 -1.42
C ALA A 301 1.58 -6.81 -2.49
N VAL A 302 2.52 -7.68 -2.10
CA VAL A 302 3.20 -8.61 -3.01
C VAL A 302 2.19 -9.53 -3.69
N PHE A 303 1.26 -10.08 -2.91
CA PHE A 303 0.21 -10.95 -3.43
C PHE A 303 -0.66 -10.25 -4.48
N MET A 304 -1.16 -9.04 -4.17
CA MET A 304 -1.96 -8.24 -5.11
C MET A 304 -1.15 -7.83 -6.34
N ALA A 305 0.13 -7.49 -6.19
CA ALA A 305 0.99 -7.11 -7.30
C ALA A 305 1.12 -8.23 -8.34
N GLY A 306 1.40 -9.45 -7.86
CA GLY A 306 1.44 -10.63 -8.69
C GLY A 306 0.09 -10.93 -9.36
N LYS A 307 -1.01 -10.84 -8.61
CA LYS A 307 -2.35 -11.08 -9.16
C LYS A 307 -2.77 -10.05 -10.20
N ALA A 308 -2.48 -8.78 -9.98
CA ALA A 308 -2.78 -7.69 -10.92
C ALA A 308 -2.04 -7.90 -12.25
N LYS A 309 -0.78 -8.37 -12.23
CA LYS A 309 -0.03 -8.67 -13.46
C LYS A 309 -0.75 -9.69 -14.33
N MET A 310 -1.25 -10.75 -13.68
CA MET A 310 -1.97 -11.82 -14.35
C MET A 310 -3.33 -11.39 -14.90
N ALA A 311 -3.98 -10.40 -14.27
CA ALA A 311 -5.28 -9.88 -14.72
C ALA A 311 -5.15 -8.87 -15.88
N ILE A 312 -3.99 -8.25 -16.06
CA ILE A 312 -3.75 -7.28 -17.14
C ILE A 312 -3.30 -7.98 -18.44
N GLU A 313 -2.64 -9.13 -18.35
CA GLU A 313 -2.14 -9.90 -19.50
C GLU A 313 -3.05 -11.05 -19.97
N GLY A 314 -4.18 -11.27 -19.28
CA GLY A 314 -5.19 -12.29 -19.63
C GLY A 314 -6.36 -11.68 -20.37
#